data_AF-A0A1Z1WEN2-F1
#
_entry.id   AF-A0A1Z1WEN2-F1
#
_cell.length_a   1.000
_cell.length_b   1.000
_cell.length_c   1.000
_cell.angle_alpha   90.00
_cell.angle_beta   90.00
_cell.angle_gamma   90.00
#
_symmetry.space_group_name_H-M   'P 1'
#
loop_
_entity.id
_entity.type
_entity.pdbx_description
1 polymer ?
#
loop_
_entity_poly.entity_id
_entity_poly.type
_entity_poly.pdbx_seq_one_letter_code
_entity_poly.pdbx_strand_id
1 'polypeptide(L)'
;MTAVPGNAAGKAPTDDPTPVPAPAQSPAPAQSPAPAQSPAPADPQAPAIGAYLDYGPRGVDRMTELSKWLDGTELRVGHTYLPGDRWSNIEGAPRFLESWAAWRKAKDDRMFVLNVPMLERNEDRLGDWQVRAMLRQGAAGLFDEHFRVLAKRLVDLGVPDTVIVLGWEMNGTTYTHRCGPDPESWKTYWKRIVTTMRSVPGQKFKFDFTPNRGRDAIPWTECYPGDDSVDIIGLDSYDQPSGVTFDQQVTEEYGLQHHVDFAKAHKKPISYPEWGLFRNGDNDEYMRRMLKWMAEHKPLYNTVTDYCPHGVWQCKDNPKSTKVYREALSGLPVNPTPKPTEPPAPVRPPLCSPLDLGDWVEYWLGGKLCLRFDWWERKERPRA
;
A
#
# COMPACT_ATOMS: atom_id res chain seq x y z
N MET A 1 64.88 -8.13 33.70
CA MET A 1 66.29 -8.52 33.94
C MET A 1 66.74 -9.32 32.73
N THR A 2 67.48 -8.67 31.81
CA THR A 2 68.90 -8.96 31.44
C THR A 2 69.05 -10.26 30.66
N ALA A 3 69.69 -10.40 29.49
CA ALA A 3 70.56 -9.60 28.62
C ALA A 3 70.55 -10.31 27.23
N VAL A 4 70.66 -9.62 26.06
CA VAL A 4 71.83 -9.53 25.11
C VAL A 4 72.57 -10.88 24.90
N PRO A 5 73.15 -11.32 23.73
CA PRO A 5 73.76 -10.49 22.65
C PRO A 5 73.91 -11.08 21.21
N GLY A 6 74.52 -10.27 20.32
CA GLY A 6 75.48 -10.70 19.28
C GLY A 6 74.93 -11.06 17.89
N ASN A 7 75.63 -10.89 16.77
CA ASN A 7 77.00 -10.43 16.52
C ASN A 7 77.21 -10.16 15.01
N ALA A 8 78.20 -9.33 14.70
CA ALA A 8 79.12 -9.34 13.54
C ALA A 8 78.63 -9.22 12.07
N ALA A 9 78.92 -8.03 11.53
CA ALA A 9 79.58 -7.66 10.27
C ALA A 9 79.70 -8.64 9.08
N GLY A 10 79.38 -8.12 7.88
CA GLY A 10 79.83 -8.66 6.59
C GLY A 10 79.57 -7.74 5.39
N LYS A 11 80.64 -7.07 4.93
CA LYS A 11 80.98 -6.59 3.56
C LYS A 11 79.93 -5.86 2.69
N ALA A 12 80.28 -4.64 2.29
CA ALA A 12 79.70 -3.89 1.17
C ALA A 12 80.05 -4.52 -0.19
N PRO A 13 79.16 -4.37 -1.19
CA PRO A 13 79.61 -3.92 -2.50
C PRO A 13 78.66 -2.95 -3.24
N THR A 14 79.28 -1.92 -3.81
CA THR A 14 79.08 -1.29 -5.14
C THR A 14 77.68 -0.92 -5.63
N ASP A 15 77.52 0.39 -5.83
CA ASP A 15 76.44 1.08 -6.53
C ASP A 15 76.31 0.69 -8.01
N ASP A 16 75.07 0.49 -8.45
CA ASP A 16 74.63 0.54 -9.85
C ASP A 16 73.39 1.46 -9.94
N PRO A 17 73.19 2.17 -11.07
CA PRO A 17 72.41 3.40 -11.12
C PRO A 17 70.89 3.17 -11.11
N THR A 18 70.20 4.06 -10.43
CA THR A 18 68.74 4.11 -10.27
C THR A 18 68.04 4.41 -11.61
N PRO A 19 67.05 3.62 -12.06
CA PRO A 19 66.20 4.01 -13.17
C PRO A 19 65.16 5.04 -12.69
N VAL A 20 65.05 6.16 -13.41
CA VAL A 20 64.03 7.19 -13.21
C VAL A 20 62.64 6.60 -13.48
N PRO A 21 61.62 6.82 -12.62
CA PRO A 21 60.27 6.32 -12.89
C PRO A 21 59.61 7.12 -14.01
N ALA A 22 59.00 6.40 -14.96
CA ALA A 22 58.16 6.99 -16.00
C ALA A 22 56.88 7.64 -15.43
N PRO A 23 56.28 8.64 -16.10
CA PRO A 23 55.12 9.35 -15.58
C PRO A 23 53.89 8.43 -15.51
N ALA A 24 53.22 8.42 -14.35
CA ALA A 24 51.98 7.69 -14.15
C ALA A 24 50.87 8.21 -15.08
N GLN A 25 50.31 7.33 -15.90
CA GLN A 25 49.11 7.61 -16.69
C GLN A 25 47.91 7.77 -15.75
N SER A 26 47.17 8.86 -15.90
CA SER A 26 45.91 9.09 -15.19
C SER A 26 44.89 7.99 -15.53
N PRO A 27 44.16 7.43 -14.56
CA PRO A 27 43.13 6.46 -14.85
C PRO A 27 41.96 7.13 -15.58
N ALA A 28 41.47 6.47 -16.63
CA ALA A 28 40.27 6.88 -17.35
C ALA A 28 39.04 6.94 -16.40
N PRO A 29 38.06 7.83 -16.64
CA PRO A 29 36.89 7.93 -15.78
C PRO A 29 36.10 6.63 -15.79
N ALA A 30 35.84 6.07 -14.61
CA ALA A 30 34.96 4.93 -14.44
C ALA A 30 33.54 5.30 -14.91
N GLN A 31 33.01 4.56 -15.88
CA GLN A 31 31.62 4.68 -16.30
C GLN A 31 30.73 4.29 -15.12
N SER A 32 29.83 5.19 -14.73
CA SER A 32 28.82 4.90 -13.71
C SER A 32 27.94 3.72 -14.15
N PRO A 33 27.59 2.78 -13.26
CA PRO A 33 26.61 1.76 -13.58
C PRO A 33 25.27 2.43 -13.90
N ALA A 34 24.65 2.03 -15.00
CA ALA A 34 23.29 2.45 -15.33
C ALA A 34 22.35 2.11 -14.17
N PRO A 35 21.31 2.94 -13.89
CA PRO A 35 20.33 2.61 -12.86
C PRO A 35 19.73 1.24 -13.15
N ALA A 36 19.73 0.36 -12.16
CA ALA A 36 19.03 -0.92 -12.24
C ALA A 36 17.57 -0.64 -12.59
N GLN A 37 17.14 -1.08 -13.77
CA GLN A 37 15.75 -1.02 -14.18
C GLN A 37 14.95 -1.82 -13.16
N SER A 38 13.95 -1.18 -12.55
CA SER A 38 12.97 -1.85 -11.71
C SER A 38 12.37 -3.03 -12.48
N PRO A 39 12.17 -4.20 -11.84
CA PRO A 39 11.50 -5.32 -12.51
C PRO A 39 10.13 -4.87 -13.02
N ALA A 40 9.78 -5.29 -14.23
CA ALA A 40 8.46 -5.09 -14.80
C ALA A 40 7.36 -5.62 -13.83
N PRO A 41 6.15 -5.03 -13.81
CA PRO A 41 5.10 -5.47 -12.91
C PRO A 41 4.74 -6.94 -13.19
N ALA A 42 4.66 -7.75 -12.13
CA ALA A 42 4.02 -9.04 -12.19
C ALA A 42 2.57 -8.88 -12.68
N ASP A 43 2.04 -9.90 -13.39
CA ASP A 43 0.63 -10.02 -13.76
C ASP A 43 -0.28 -9.55 -12.62
N PRO A 44 -1.39 -8.82 -12.88
CA PRO A 44 -2.27 -8.34 -11.83
C PRO A 44 -2.95 -9.53 -11.13
N GLN A 45 -2.27 -10.04 -10.11
CA GLN A 45 -2.80 -11.01 -9.16
C GLN A 45 -4.09 -10.42 -8.59
N ALA A 46 -5.09 -11.28 -8.35
CA ALA A 46 -6.31 -10.86 -7.67
C ALA A 46 -5.95 -10.08 -6.38
N PRO A 47 -6.76 -9.08 -5.98
CA PRO A 47 -6.54 -8.31 -4.76
C PRO A 47 -6.21 -9.20 -3.56
N ALA A 48 -5.28 -8.76 -2.71
CA ALA A 48 -5.11 -9.43 -1.43
C ALA A 48 -6.33 -9.12 -0.54
N ILE A 49 -6.94 -10.15 0.04
CA ILE A 49 -8.13 -10.02 0.88
C ILE A 49 -7.74 -10.33 2.32
N GLY A 50 -8.25 -9.53 3.25
CA GLY A 50 -8.13 -9.74 4.69
C GLY A 50 -9.36 -9.29 5.45
N ALA A 51 -9.22 -9.21 6.77
CA ALA A 51 -10.21 -8.62 7.64
C ALA A 51 -9.54 -7.99 8.86
N TYR A 52 -10.18 -6.98 9.42
CA TYR A 52 -9.93 -6.57 10.80
C TYR A 52 -10.85 -7.35 11.74
N LEU A 53 -10.27 -8.11 12.66
CA LEU A 53 -11.00 -9.05 13.52
C LEU A 53 -10.78 -8.85 15.02
N ASP A 54 -9.68 -8.21 15.42
CA ASP A 54 -9.29 -7.75 16.76
C ASP A 54 -7.87 -7.19 16.62
N TYR A 55 -7.48 -6.23 17.47
CA TYR A 55 -6.12 -5.67 17.37
C TYR A 55 -5.03 -6.64 17.85
N GLY A 56 -5.37 -7.52 18.80
CA GLY A 56 -4.42 -8.39 19.51
C GLY A 56 -4.25 -9.78 18.87
N PRO A 57 -3.64 -10.73 19.62
CA PRO A 57 -3.43 -12.10 19.15
C PRO A 57 -4.72 -12.83 18.76
N ARG A 58 -5.86 -12.47 19.36
CA ARG A 58 -7.18 -13.01 18.98
C ARG A 58 -7.52 -12.72 17.52
N GLY A 59 -7.03 -11.61 16.97
CA GLY A 59 -7.21 -11.28 15.56
C GLY A 59 -6.54 -12.32 14.67
N VAL A 60 -5.34 -12.78 15.03
CA VAL A 60 -4.61 -13.83 14.31
C VAL A 60 -5.35 -15.17 14.34
N ASP A 61 -5.89 -15.57 15.49
CA ASP A 61 -6.70 -16.78 15.62
C ASP A 61 -7.95 -16.70 14.76
N ARG A 62 -8.65 -15.55 14.82
CA ARG A 62 -9.86 -15.28 14.04
C ARG A 62 -9.62 -15.25 12.54
N MET A 63 -8.43 -14.83 12.07
CA MET A 63 -8.09 -14.92 10.64
C MET A 63 -8.11 -16.39 10.16
N THR A 64 -7.64 -17.32 10.99
CA THR A 64 -7.66 -18.75 10.68
C THR A 64 -9.09 -19.29 10.68
N GLU A 65 -9.92 -18.85 11.63
CA GLU A 65 -11.33 -19.24 11.73
C GLU A 65 -12.15 -18.69 10.56
N LEU A 66 -11.95 -17.43 10.18
CA LEU A 66 -12.61 -16.81 9.04
C LEU A 66 -12.24 -17.52 7.73
N SER A 67 -10.96 -17.84 7.52
CA SER A 67 -10.53 -18.67 6.37
C SER A 67 -11.23 -20.03 6.32
N LYS A 68 -11.40 -20.70 7.46
CA LYS A 68 -12.16 -21.98 7.51
C LYS A 68 -13.64 -21.78 7.20
N TRP A 69 -14.23 -20.69 7.68
CA TRP A 69 -15.63 -20.36 7.43
C TRP A 69 -15.90 -20.01 5.96
N LEU A 70 -14.92 -19.42 5.27
CA LEU A 70 -14.89 -19.18 3.82
C LEU A 70 -14.44 -20.42 3.02
N ASP A 71 -14.73 -21.62 3.52
CA ASP A 71 -14.44 -22.90 2.85
C ASP A 71 -12.98 -23.04 2.37
N GLY A 72 -12.03 -22.53 3.17
CA GLY A 72 -10.59 -22.64 2.93
C GLY A 72 -9.98 -21.49 2.13
N THR A 73 -10.75 -20.44 1.80
CA THR A 73 -10.18 -19.23 1.18
C THR A 73 -9.09 -18.63 2.05
N GLU A 74 -7.90 -18.53 1.50
CA GLU A 74 -6.75 -17.98 2.21
C GLU A 74 -6.81 -16.45 2.27
N LEU A 75 -6.91 -15.93 3.49
CA LEU A 75 -6.76 -14.51 3.74
C LEU A 75 -5.27 -14.15 3.71
N ARG A 76 -4.92 -13.18 2.86
CA ARG A 76 -3.54 -12.75 2.64
C ARG A 76 -3.21 -11.45 3.34
N VAL A 77 -4.18 -10.69 3.85
CA VAL A 77 -3.91 -9.44 4.57
C VAL A 77 -4.26 -9.56 6.04
N GLY A 78 -3.25 -9.40 6.90
CA GLY A 78 -3.42 -9.24 8.34
C GLY A 78 -3.44 -7.77 8.67
N HIS A 79 -4.56 -7.26 9.17
CA HIS A 79 -4.78 -5.84 9.44
C HIS A 79 -5.09 -5.59 10.91
N THR A 80 -4.38 -4.63 11.51
CA THR A 80 -4.51 -4.26 12.92
C THR A 80 -4.12 -2.79 13.16
N TYR A 81 -4.30 -2.31 14.39
CA TYR A 81 -4.08 -0.94 14.84
C TYR A 81 -3.13 -0.91 16.02
N LEU A 82 -2.26 0.11 16.06
CA LEU A 82 -1.59 0.48 17.29
C LEU A 82 -2.51 1.31 18.18
N PRO A 83 -2.55 1.04 19.50
CA PRO A 83 -3.23 1.93 20.44
C PRO A 83 -2.55 3.30 20.44
N GLY A 84 -3.36 4.34 20.33
CA GLY A 84 -2.90 5.73 20.26
C GLY A 84 -3.03 6.51 21.56
N ASP A 85 -3.31 5.88 22.70
CA ASP A 85 -3.51 6.55 24.00
C ASP A 85 -2.22 7.20 24.53
N ARG A 86 -1.05 6.62 24.22
CA ARG A 86 0.27 7.12 24.64
C ARG A 86 1.36 6.78 23.62
N TRP A 87 2.43 7.57 23.59
CA TRP A 87 3.55 7.35 22.67
C TRP A 87 4.15 5.94 22.71
N SER A 88 4.34 5.35 23.89
CA SER A 88 4.91 4.00 24.00
C SER A 88 4.06 2.93 23.30
N ASN A 89 2.75 3.14 23.17
CA ASN A 89 1.90 2.22 22.42
C ASN A 89 2.05 2.42 20.90
N ILE A 90 2.22 3.66 20.43
CA ILE A 90 2.54 3.99 19.03
C ILE A 90 3.94 3.48 18.64
N GLU A 91 4.87 3.43 19.59
CA GLU A 91 6.19 2.79 19.40
C GLU A 91 6.09 1.26 19.24
N GLY A 92 4.92 0.67 19.47
CA GLY A 92 4.68 -0.77 19.39
C GLY A 92 5.04 -1.54 20.67
N ALA A 93 5.00 -0.91 21.85
CA ALA A 93 5.22 -1.62 23.12
C ALA A 93 4.23 -2.78 23.37
N PRO A 94 2.96 -2.75 22.92
CA PRO A 94 2.07 -3.89 23.01
C PRO A 94 2.66 -5.12 22.30
N ARG A 95 2.67 -6.25 23.01
CA ARG A 95 3.30 -7.51 22.56
C ARG A 95 2.48 -8.28 21.50
N PHE A 96 1.54 -7.61 20.84
CA PHE A 96 0.74 -8.24 19.78
C PHE A 96 1.41 -8.16 18.41
N LEU A 97 2.36 -7.25 18.20
CA LEU A 97 3.10 -7.16 16.94
C LEU A 97 3.89 -8.43 16.66
N GLU A 98 4.38 -9.13 17.70
CA GLU A 98 5.04 -10.43 17.59
C GLU A 98 4.13 -11.48 16.96
N SER A 99 2.86 -11.54 17.37
CA SER A 99 1.88 -12.49 16.84
C SER A 99 1.57 -12.20 15.36
N TRP A 100 1.37 -10.93 15.01
CA TRP A 100 1.14 -10.55 13.62
C TRP A 100 2.38 -10.72 12.74
N ALA A 101 3.57 -10.44 13.28
CA ALA A 101 4.83 -10.70 12.58
C ALA A 101 5.04 -12.19 12.31
N ALA A 102 4.73 -13.05 13.29
CA ALA A 102 4.75 -14.49 13.09
C ALA A 102 3.74 -14.93 12.01
N TRP A 103 2.53 -14.37 12.04
CA TRP A 103 1.51 -14.66 11.02
C TRP A 103 1.96 -14.24 9.61
N ARG A 104 2.53 -13.03 9.45
CA ARG A 104 3.05 -12.54 8.16
C ARG A 104 4.19 -13.41 7.63
N LYS A 105 5.14 -13.79 8.49
CA LYS A 105 6.31 -14.59 8.11
C LYS A 105 5.99 -16.06 7.79
N ALA A 106 4.81 -16.54 8.15
CA ALA A 106 4.44 -17.93 7.89
C ALA A 106 4.21 -18.24 6.40
N LYS A 107 3.96 -17.22 5.56
CA LYS A 107 3.84 -17.35 4.09
C LYS A 107 4.28 -16.07 3.38
N ASP A 108 5.05 -16.19 2.30
CA ASP A 108 5.65 -15.05 1.60
C ASP A 108 4.64 -14.12 0.92
N ASP A 109 3.48 -14.64 0.53
CA ASP A 109 2.41 -13.90 -0.17
C ASP A 109 1.44 -13.16 0.77
N ARG A 110 1.64 -13.27 2.09
CA ARG A 110 0.89 -12.48 3.08
C ARG A 110 1.33 -11.02 3.06
N MET A 111 0.49 -10.15 3.60
CA MET A 111 0.74 -8.74 3.78
C MET A 111 0.37 -8.37 5.21
N PHE A 112 1.24 -7.62 5.88
CA PHE A 112 0.93 -7.03 7.17
C PHE A 112 0.60 -5.56 6.98
N VAL A 113 -0.61 -5.16 7.37
CA VAL A 113 -1.12 -3.79 7.30
C VAL A 113 -1.33 -3.30 8.72
N LEU A 114 -0.72 -2.16 9.05
CA LEU A 114 -0.72 -1.59 10.39
C LEU A 114 -1.19 -0.15 10.35
N ASN A 115 -2.31 0.14 11.00
CA ASN A 115 -2.76 1.51 11.25
C ASN A 115 -1.94 2.13 12.39
N VAL A 116 -1.32 3.28 12.12
CA VAL A 116 -0.40 3.96 13.04
C VAL A 116 -0.88 5.39 13.28
N PRO A 117 -1.24 5.77 14.52
CA PRO A 117 -1.58 7.14 14.86
C PRO A 117 -0.38 8.08 14.64
N MET A 118 -0.63 9.30 14.17
CA MET A 118 0.45 10.32 14.09
C MET A 118 0.66 11.04 15.42
N LEU A 119 -0.32 11.00 16.33
CA LEU A 119 -0.26 11.66 17.64
C LEU A 119 -0.82 10.74 18.71
N GLU A 120 -0.29 10.83 19.92
CA GLU A 120 -0.89 10.17 21.09
C GLU A 120 -2.21 10.86 21.51
N ARG A 121 -2.86 10.28 22.52
CA ARG A 121 -4.19 10.67 22.98
C ARG A 121 -5.20 10.65 21.84
N ASN A 122 -5.05 9.68 20.94
CA ASN A 122 -5.62 9.69 19.60
C ASN A 122 -7.15 9.87 19.60
N GLU A 123 -7.83 9.39 20.63
CA GLU A 123 -9.29 9.43 20.75
C GLU A 123 -9.78 10.26 21.96
N ASP A 124 -8.90 11.06 22.57
CA ASP A 124 -9.21 11.88 23.77
C ASP A 124 -10.13 13.09 23.47
N ARG A 125 -10.55 13.28 22.21
CA ARG A 125 -11.41 14.38 21.76
C ARG A 125 -10.84 15.78 22.07
N LEU A 126 -9.55 15.97 21.79
CA LEU A 126 -8.87 17.26 21.98
C LEU A 126 -9.46 18.34 21.06
N GLY A 127 -9.47 19.59 21.54
CA GLY A 127 -9.91 20.73 20.73
C GLY A 127 -8.91 21.09 19.63
N ASP A 128 -9.38 21.71 18.54
CA ASP A 128 -8.57 22.02 17.36
C ASP A 128 -7.33 22.88 17.64
N TRP A 129 -7.40 23.79 18.62
CA TRP A 129 -6.23 24.58 19.02
C TRP A 129 -5.10 23.69 19.58
N GLN A 130 -5.44 22.68 20.37
CA GLN A 130 -4.46 21.73 20.91
C GLN A 130 -3.90 20.86 19.80
N VAL A 131 -4.76 20.33 18.93
CA VAL A 131 -4.33 19.51 17.79
C VAL A 131 -3.42 20.29 16.85
N ARG A 132 -3.79 21.53 16.48
CA ARG A 132 -2.93 22.43 15.69
C ARG A 132 -1.56 22.63 16.33
N ALA A 133 -1.51 22.86 17.66
CA ALA A 133 -0.24 23.01 18.36
C ALA A 133 0.61 21.72 18.30
N MET A 134 -0.01 20.56 18.48
CA MET A 134 0.66 19.26 18.39
C MET A 134 1.13 18.93 16.96
N LEU A 135 0.33 19.24 15.93
CA LEU A 135 0.74 19.08 14.53
C LEU A 135 1.97 19.94 14.20
N ARG A 136 2.03 21.18 14.73
CA ARG A 136 3.20 22.05 14.56
C ARG A 136 4.44 21.53 15.28
N GLN A 137 4.28 20.93 16.46
CA GLN A 137 5.36 20.24 17.16
C GLN A 137 5.86 19.04 16.36
N GLY A 138 4.94 18.25 15.81
CA GLY A 138 5.27 17.15 14.89
C GLY A 138 6.00 17.64 13.64
N ALA A 139 5.51 18.70 12.99
CA ALA A 139 6.16 19.33 11.83
C ALA A 139 7.56 19.90 12.16
N ALA A 140 7.79 20.31 13.40
CA ALA A 140 9.11 20.71 13.91
C ALA A 140 10.01 19.52 14.29
N GLY A 141 9.51 18.28 14.25
CA GLY A 141 10.29 17.06 14.46
C GLY A 141 10.36 16.56 15.89
N LEU A 142 9.55 17.11 16.80
CA LEU A 142 9.62 16.75 18.22
C LEU A 142 9.26 15.28 18.49
N PHE A 143 8.54 14.63 17.57
CA PHE A 143 8.03 13.28 17.73
C PHE A 143 8.71 12.24 16.82
N ASP A 144 9.72 12.64 16.04
CA ASP A 144 10.38 11.77 15.06
C ASP A 144 10.92 10.47 15.68
N GLU A 145 11.47 10.54 16.90
CA GLU A 145 12.07 9.35 17.55
C GLU A 145 11.05 8.24 17.80
N HIS A 146 9.80 8.56 18.12
CA HIS A 146 8.75 7.54 18.34
C HIS A 146 8.55 6.67 17.10
N PHE A 147 8.56 7.28 15.91
CA PHE A 147 8.43 6.56 14.64
C PHE A 147 9.70 5.84 14.24
N ARG A 148 10.88 6.35 14.63
CA ARG A 148 12.15 5.62 14.47
C ARG A 148 12.16 4.35 15.31
N VAL A 149 11.66 4.41 16.55
CA VAL A 149 11.53 3.26 17.44
C VAL A 149 10.57 2.22 16.86
N LEU A 150 9.38 2.63 16.39
CA LEU A 150 8.44 1.72 15.73
C LEU A 150 9.08 1.05 14.50
N ALA A 151 9.71 1.84 13.62
CA ALA A 151 10.35 1.32 12.42
C ALA A 151 11.44 0.29 12.72
N LYS A 152 12.32 0.56 13.70
CA LYS A 152 13.33 -0.41 14.16
C LYS A 152 12.68 -1.69 14.66
N ARG A 153 11.64 -1.57 15.51
CA ARG A 153 10.91 -2.73 16.04
C ARG A 153 10.32 -3.61 14.94
N LEU A 154 9.68 -3.01 13.93
CA LEU A 154 9.12 -3.77 12.80
C LEU A 154 10.20 -4.50 11.98
N VAL A 155 11.35 -3.86 11.74
CA VAL A 155 12.51 -4.49 11.09
C VAL A 155 13.05 -5.64 11.95
N ASP A 156 13.24 -5.43 13.25
CA ASP A 156 13.77 -6.43 14.19
C ASP A 156 12.83 -7.65 14.33
N LEU A 157 11.52 -7.43 14.20
CA LEU A 157 10.52 -8.51 14.17
C LEU A 157 10.54 -9.31 12.84
N GLY A 158 11.28 -8.85 11.84
CA GLY A 158 11.37 -9.47 10.52
C GLY A 158 10.17 -9.20 9.63
N VAL A 159 9.47 -8.08 9.83
CA VAL A 159 8.40 -7.59 8.94
C VAL A 159 8.75 -6.22 8.34
N PRO A 160 9.90 -6.10 7.64
CA PRO A 160 10.37 -4.83 7.09
C PRO A 160 9.48 -4.30 5.96
N ASP A 161 8.60 -5.12 5.40
CA ASP A 161 7.70 -4.83 4.28
C ASP A 161 6.28 -4.47 4.74
N THR A 162 6.09 -4.11 6.02
CA THR A 162 4.80 -3.70 6.57
C THR A 162 4.21 -2.51 5.78
N VAL A 163 2.93 -2.59 5.43
CA VAL A 163 2.15 -1.46 4.91
C VAL A 163 1.66 -0.65 6.10
N ILE A 164 2.06 0.62 6.15
CA ILE A 164 1.73 1.55 7.22
C ILE A 164 0.60 2.46 6.76
N VAL A 165 -0.57 2.28 7.37
CA VAL A 165 -1.71 3.20 7.22
C VAL A 165 -1.53 4.29 8.28
N LEU A 166 -0.73 5.29 7.93
CA LEU A 166 -0.39 6.38 8.84
C LEU A 166 -1.58 7.35 8.91
N GLY A 167 -1.96 7.79 10.11
CA GLY A 167 -2.93 8.87 10.31
C GLY A 167 -4.24 8.73 9.51
N TRP A 168 -4.84 7.54 9.51
CA TRP A 168 -6.06 7.21 8.76
C TRP A 168 -7.24 8.15 9.06
N GLU A 169 -8.18 8.26 8.12
CA GLU A 169 -9.39 9.10 8.22
C GLU A 169 -9.09 10.55 8.66
N MET A 170 -7.95 11.10 8.22
CA MET A 170 -7.49 12.42 8.65
C MET A 170 -8.44 13.56 8.27
N ASN A 171 -9.32 13.35 7.28
CA ASN A 171 -10.32 14.31 6.84
C ASN A 171 -11.52 14.43 7.79
N GLY A 172 -11.65 13.55 8.78
CA GLY A 172 -12.68 13.62 9.81
C GLY A 172 -12.32 14.46 11.02
N THR A 173 -13.06 14.24 12.11
CA THR A 173 -12.91 15.00 13.38
C THR A 173 -12.54 14.15 14.59
N THR A 174 -12.59 12.83 14.46
CA THR A 174 -12.45 11.86 15.56
C THR A 174 -11.05 11.88 16.17
N TYR A 175 -10.03 11.80 15.32
CA TYR A 175 -8.67 11.53 15.77
C TYR A 175 -7.87 12.81 16.05
N THR A 176 -6.90 12.74 16.96
CA THR A 176 -5.99 13.88 17.19
C THR A 176 -5.06 14.10 16.02
N HIS A 177 -4.83 13.11 15.16
CA HIS A 177 -4.10 13.27 13.90
C HIS A 177 -4.93 13.85 12.75
N ARG A 178 -6.16 14.33 12.97
CA ARG A 178 -6.95 14.96 11.90
C ARG A 178 -6.23 16.16 11.28
N CYS A 179 -6.43 16.32 9.97
CA CYS A 179 -5.70 17.29 9.14
C CYS A 179 -6.29 18.70 9.22
N GLY A 180 -7.61 18.83 9.31
CA GLY A 180 -8.34 20.11 9.22
C GLY A 180 -7.79 21.25 10.09
N PRO A 181 -7.34 21.02 11.34
CA PRO A 181 -6.82 22.10 12.19
C PRO A 181 -5.59 22.83 11.63
N ASP A 182 -4.69 22.18 10.87
CA ASP A 182 -3.50 22.78 10.25
C ASP A 182 -2.95 21.88 9.11
N PRO A 183 -3.52 21.94 7.89
CA PRO A 183 -3.16 21.03 6.79
C PRO A 183 -1.68 21.11 6.37
N GLU A 184 -1.07 22.30 6.43
CA GLU A 184 0.36 22.46 6.08
C GLU A 184 1.28 21.79 7.10
N SER A 185 0.98 21.97 8.40
CA SER A 185 1.72 21.27 9.46
C SER A 185 1.47 19.76 9.40
N TRP A 186 0.24 19.33 9.08
CA TRP A 186 -0.09 17.92 8.90
C TRP A 186 0.75 17.28 7.78
N LYS A 187 0.77 17.89 6.58
CA LYS A 187 1.57 17.40 5.44
C LYS A 187 3.06 17.37 5.75
N THR A 188 3.56 18.42 6.42
CA THR A 188 4.96 18.47 6.85
C THR A 188 5.28 17.35 7.83
N TYR A 189 4.41 17.14 8.82
CA TYR A 189 4.60 16.11 9.83
C TYR A 189 4.53 14.70 9.23
N TRP A 190 3.58 14.42 8.33
CA TRP A 190 3.53 13.17 7.55
C TRP A 190 4.87 12.88 6.89
N LYS A 191 5.41 13.83 6.13
CA LYS A 191 6.70 13.67 5.43
C LYS A 191 7.84 13.39 6.39
N ARG A 192 7.84 14.00 7.57
CA ARG A 192 8.86 13.74 8.59
C ARG A 192 8.79 12.33 9.15
N ILE A 193 7.59 11.84 9.45
CA ILE A 193 7.38 10.46 9.91
C ILE A 193 7.88 9.49 8.84
N VAL A 194 7.43 9.65 7.60
CA VAL A 194 7.84 8.80 6.47
C VAL A 194 9.36 8.82 6.28
N THR A 195 9.97 10.00 6.25
CA THR A 195 11.43 10.15 6.13
C THR A 195 12.17 9.46 7.27
N THR A 196 11.68 9.62 8.49
CA THR A 196 12.29 9.02 9.68
C THR A 196 12.21 7.49 9.65
N MET A 197 11.04 6.94 9.36
CA MET A 197 10.86 5.49 9.25
C MET A 197 11.70 4.92 8.09
N ARG A 198 11.74 5.61 6.94
CA ARG A 198 12.56 5.20 5.78
C ARG A 198 14.06 5.27 6.03
N SER A 199 14.52 6.05 7.02
CA SER A 199 15.94 6.12 7.41
C SER A 199 16.45 4.88 8.15
N VAL A 200 15.55 4.01 8.64
CA VAL A 200 15.93 2.79 9.37
C VAL A 200 16.47 1.73 8.38
N PRO A 201 17.69 1.22 8.56
CA PRO A 201 18.26 0.21 7.67
C PRO A 201 17.39 -1.06 7.60
N GLY A 202 17.27 -1.64 6.39
CA GLY A 202 16.53 -2.87 6.15
C GLY A 202 15.02 -2.69 5.95
N GLN A 203 14.47 -1.49 6.21
CA GLN A 203 13.06 -1.21 5.97
C GLN A 203 12.71 -1.26 4.47
N LYS A 204 11.49 -1.72 4.18
CA LYS A 204 10.83 -1.74 2.87
C LYS A 204 9.35 -1.35 3.01
N PHE A 205 9.05 -0.46 3.96
CA PHE A 205 7.69 -0.07 4.27
C PHE A 205 7.03 0.63 3.09
N LYS A 206 5.72 0.45 2.96
CA LYS A 206 4.87 1.24 2.09
C LYS A 206 3.94 2.09 2.93
N PHE A 207 3.75 3.35 2.54
CA PHE A 207 2.84 4.27 3.24
C PHE A 207 1.53 4.42 2.47
N ASP A 208 0.44 4.06 3.14
CA ASP A 208 -0.92 4.14 2.63
C ASP A 208 -1.60 5.40 3.15
N PHE A 209 -1.90 6.34 2.25
CA PHE A 209 -2.65 7.55 2.55
C PHE A 209 -4.14 7.24 2.42
N THR A 210 -4.83 7.14 3.56
CA THR A 210 -6.19 6.60 3.62
C THR A 210 -7.14 7.57 4.31
N PRO A 211 -7.95 8.33 3.56
CA PRO A 211 -9.04 9.14 4.11
C PRO A 211 -10.33 8.34 4.27
N ASN A 212 -11.28 8.90 5.02
CA ASN A 212 -12.67 8.45 5.03
C ASN A 212 -13.37 8.89 3.73
N ARG A 213 -14.25 8.04 3.16
CA ARG A 213 -15.00 8.36 1.94
C ARG A 213 -15.79 9.67 2.07
N GLY A 214 -15.71 10.48 1.02
CA GLY A 214 -16.40 11.75 0.91
C GLY A 214 -15.61 12.89 1.54
N ARG A 215 -16.24 14.07 1.64
CA ARG A 215 -15.58 15.27 2.17
C ARG A 215 -15.27 15.16 3.66
N ASP A 216 -16.23 14.68 4.45
CA ASP A 216 -16.22 14.80 5.92
C ASP A 216 -15.98 16.27 6.35
N ALA A 217 -14.94 16.58 7.15
CA ALA A 217 -14.68 17.93 7.64
C ALA A 217 -13.80 18.79 6.70
N ILE A 218 -12.95 18.17 5.89
CA ILE A 218 -12.03 18.83 4.95
C ILE A 218 -11.85 17.95 3.70
N PRO A 219 -11.86 18.48 2.47
CA PRO A 219 -11.48 17.72 1.28
C PRO A 219 -10.17 16.95 1.51
N TRP A 220 -10.22 15.62 1.46
CA TRP A 220 -9.03 14.83 1.82
C TRP A 220 -7.84 15.08 0.89
N THR A 221 -8.08 15.56 -0.33
CA THR A 221 -7.02 15.95 -1.27
C THR A 221 -6.21 17.15 -0.79
N GLU A 222 -6.78 18.05 0.05
CA GLU A 222 -6.05 19.17 0.67
C GLU A 222 -4.98 18.68 1.66
N CYS A 223 -5.17 17.48 2.19
CA CYS A 223 -4.27 16.80 3.11
C CYS A 223 -3.22 15.94 2.39
N TYR A 224 -3.32 15.74 1.07
CA TYR A 224 -2.39 14.88 0.35
C TYR A 224 -0.94 15.42 0.46
N PRO A 225 0.01 14.66 1.04
CA PRO A 225 1.35 15.17 1.31
C PRO A 225 2.24 15.16 0.05
N GLY A 226 1.91 14.36 -0.96
CA GLY A 226 2.64 14.30 -2.23
C GLY A 226 3.24 12.91 -2.52
N ASP A 227 3.47 12.66 -3.81
CA ASP A 227 3.83 11.35 -4.38
C ASP A 227 5.14 10.76 -3.84
N ASP A 228 6.04 11.59 -3.33
CA ASP A 228 7.32 11.20 -2.76
C ASP A 228 7.18 10.47 -1.42
N SER A 229 6.09 10.75 -0.70
CA SER A 229 5.83 10.27 0.66
C SER A 229 4.64 9.32 0.78
N VAL A 230 4.00 8.98 -0.35
CA VAL A 230 2.83 8.09 -0.42
C VAL A 230 3.10 6.99 -1.44
N ASP A 231 2.90 5.73 -1.03
CA ASP A 231 3.10 4.56 -1.89
C ASP A 231 1.77 3.99 -2.40
N ILE A 232 0.71 4.11 -1.61
CA ILE A 232 -0.64 3.61 -1.87
C ILE A 232 -1.64 4.71 -1.52
N ILE A 233 -2.70 4.86 -2.31
CA ILE A 233 -3.81 5.76 -1.98
C ILE A 233 -5.00 4.89 -1.60
N GLY A 234 -5.28 4.81 -0.30
CA GLY A 234 -6.41 4.07 0.24
C GLY A 234 -7.68 4.88 0.32
N LEU A 235 -8.77 4.23 0.72
CA LEU A 235 -10.01 4.87 1.15
C LEU A 235 -10.74 3.96 2.13
N ASP A 236 -11.14 4.51 3.27
CA ASP A 236 -12.03 3.81 4.20
C ASP A 236 -13.48 4.08 3.80
N SER A 237 -14.28 3.02 3.63
CA SER A 237 -15.65 3.15 3.12
C SER A 237 -16.64 2.21 3.82
N TYR A 238 -17.58 2.83 4.53
CA TYR A 238 -18.70 2.15 5.17
C TYR A 238 -20.03 2.54 4.53
N ASP A 239 -21.07 1.72 4.75
CA ASP A 239 -22.44 1.97 4.30
C ASP A 239 -23.15 3.07 5.11
N GLN A 240 -22.64 4.28 5.02
CA GLN A 240 -23.12 5.46 5.73
C GLN A 240 -22.94 6.74 4.90
N PRO A 241 -23.54 7.88 5.26
CA PRO A 241 -24.67 8.00 6.18
C PRO A 241 -25.93 7.33 5.60
N SER A 242 -26.97 7.22 6.42
CA SER A 242 -28.25 6.66 5.98
C SER A 242 -28.89 7.49 4.87
N GLY A 243 -29.54 6.81 3.93
CA GLY A 243 -30.22 7.44 2.80
C GLY A 243 -29.34 7.71 1.58
N VAL A 244 -28.04 7.43 1.64
CA VAL A 244 -27.12 7.54 0.50
C VAL A 244 -27.00 6.20 -0.20
N THR A 245 -27.37 6.13 -1.48
CA THR A 245 -27.25 4.90 -2.29
C THR A 245 -25.78 4.65 -2.65
N PHE A 246 -25.45 3.41 -3.03
CA PHE A 246 -24.09 3.10 -3.47
C PHE A 246 -23.66 3.94 -4.70
N ASP A 247 -24.56 4.21 -5.65
CA ASP A 247 -24.25 5.07 -6.81
C ASP A 247 -23.90 6.50 -6.38
N GLN A 248 -24.54 7.01 -5.34
CA GLN A 248 -24.19 8.30 -4.77
C GLN A 248 -22.83 8.25 -4.07
N GLN A 249 -22.50 7.17 -3.35
CA GLN A 249 -21.17 6.99 -2.75
C GLN A 249 -20.05 6.88 -3.80
N VAL A 250 -20.38 6.37 -4.99
CA VAL A 250 -19.45 6.35 -6.13
C VAL A 250 -19.24 7.75 -6.71
N THR A 251 -20.32 8.48 -6.96
CA THR A 251 -20.32 9.71 -7.75
C THR A 251 -20.16 10.99 -6.95
N GLU A 252 -20.29 10.95 -5.63
CA GLU A 252 -20.07 12.11 -4.78
C GLU A 252 -18.64 12.65 -4.89
N GLU A 253 -18.48 13.93 -4.60
CA GLU A 253 -17.17 14.54 -4.49
C GLU A 253 -16.36 13.83 -3.37
N TYR A 254 -15.10 13.50 -3.65
CA TYR A 254 -14.23 12.76 -2.73
C TYR A 254 -14.70 11.31 -2.44
N GLY A 255 -15.66 10.80 -3.22
CA GLY A 255 -16.20 9.43 -3.15
C GLY A 255 -15.34 8.37 -3.84
N LEU A 256 -15.92 7.18 -4.09
CA LEU A 256 -15.18 6.02 -4.62
C LEU A 256 -14.57 6.28 -6.00
N GLN A 257 -15.30 6.91 -6.93
CA GLN A 257 -14.77 7.19 -8.26
C GLN A 257 -13.65 8.23 -8.21
N HIS A 258 -13.82 9.29 -7.40
CA HIS A 258 -12.78 10.31 -7.21
C HIS A 258 -11.50 9.68 -6.67
N HIS A 259 -11.60 8.79 -5.68
CA HIS A 259 -10.47 8.04 -5.13
C HIS A 259 -9.69 7.27 -6.22
N VAL A 260 -10.39 6.50 -7.05
CA VAL A 260 -9.77 5.74 -8.15
C VAL A 260 -9.10 6.67 -9.17
N ASP A 261 -9.77 7.73 -9.58
CA ASP A 261 -9.26 8.68 -10.57
C ASP A 261 -8.05 9.47 -10.05
N PHE A 262 -8.08 9.86 -8.78
CA PHE A 262 -6.96 10.52 -8.12
C PHE A 262 -5.76 9.58 -8.03
N ALA A 263 -5.94 8.34 -7.57
CA ALA A 263 -4.85 7.37 -7.52
C ALA A 263 -4.24 7.10 -8.91
N LYS A 264 -5.08 7.01 -9.94
CA LYS A 264 -4.66 6.88 -11.34
C LYS A 264 -3.85 8.09 -11.82
N ALA A 265 -4.29 9.31 -11.52
CA ALA A 265 -3.58 10.53 -11.87
C ALA A 265 -2.19 10.60 -11.22
N HIS A 266 -2.08 10.13 -9.97
CA HIS A 266 -0.84 10.04 -9.20
C HIS A 266 -0.01 8.77 -9.48
N LYS A 267 -0.50 7.87 -10.36
CA LYS A 267 0.14 6.60 -10.72
C LYS A 267 0.43 5.71 -9.51
N LYS A 268 -0.49 5.68 -8.54
CA LYS A 268 -0.41 4.85 -7.34
C LYS A 268 -1.48 3.74 -7.37
N PRO A 269 -1.20 2.56 -6.79
CA PRO A 269 -2.24 1.57 -6.54
C PRO A 269 -3.26 2.10 -5.52
N ILE A 270 -4.48 1.55 -5.58
CA ILE A 270 -5.51 1.79 -4.58
C ILE A 270 -5.56 0.67 -3.53
N SER A 271 -6.11 0.97 -2.35
CA SER A 271 -6.46 0.00 -1.30
C SER A 271 -7.79 0.36 -0.64
N TYR A 272 -8.37 -0.60 0.08
CA TYR A 272 -9.49 -0.36 1.01
C TYR A 272 -9.12 -0.93 2.38
N PRO A 273 -8.36 -0.18 3.21
CA PRO A 273 -7.94 -0.64 4.53
C PRO A 273 -9.11 -0.88 5.47
N GLU A 274 -10.20 -0.14 5.33
CA GLU A 274 -11.44 -0.41 6.02
C GLU A 274 -12.62 -0.35 5.06
N TRP A 275 -13.44 -1.40 5.06
CA TRP A 275 -14.76 -1.32 4.48
C TRP A 275 -15.73 -2.28 5.16
N GLY A 276 -17.02 -1.98 5.14
CA GLY A 276 -18.02 -2.88 5.69
C GLY A 276 -19.34 -2.21 6.00
N LEU A 277 -20.13 -2.88 6.84
CA LEU A 277 -21.39 -2.35 7.35
C LEU A 277 -21.11 -1.38 8.51
N PHE A 278 -22.05 -0.48 8.77
CA PHE A 278 -21.99 0.48 9.85
C PHE A 278 -23.40 0.95 10.24
N ARG A 279 -23.84 2.13 9.79
CA ARG A 279 -25.10 2.76 10.23
C ARG A 279 -26.35 2.19 9.58
N ASN A 280 -26.24 1.55 8.41
CA ASN A 280 -27.40 1.02 7.70
C ASN A 280 -27.69 -0.46 8.05
N GLY A 281 -26.89 -1.09 8.92
CA GLY A 281 -27.13 -2.45 9.44
C GLY A 281 -26.94 -3.53 8.36
N ASP A 282 -27.82 -4.53 8.34
CA ASP A 282 -27.75 -5.62 7.37
C ASP A 282 -28.08 -5.15 5.94
N ASN A 283 -27.03 -4.85 5.17
CA ASN A 283 -27.09 -4.21 3.86
C ASN A 283 -26.37 -5.04 2.79
N ASP A 284 -27.09 -6.01 2.23
CA ASP A 284 -26.57 -6.93 1.23
C ASP A 284 -26.30 -6.27 -0.13
N GLU A 285 -27.01 -5.20 -0.46
CA GLU A 285 -26.73 -4.40 -1.65
C GLU A 285 -25.35 -3.75 -1.55
N TYR A 286 -25.05 -3.05 -0.46
CA TYR A 286 -23.73 -2.42 -0.27
C TYR A 286 -22.61 -3.46 -0.35
N MET A 287 -22.77 -4.58 0.36
CA MET A 287 -21.80 -5.68 0.37
C MET A 287 -21.51 -6.19 -1.05
N ARG A 288 -22.57 -6.49 -1.82
CA ARG A 288 -22.45 -6.99 -3.20
C ARG A 288 -21.76 -5.96 -4.10
N ARG A 289 -22.10 -4.68 -3.96
CA ARG A 289 -21.60 -3.61 -4.82
C ARG A 289 -20.16 -3.23 -4.51
N MET A 290 -19.74 -3.20 -3.25
CA MET A 290 -18.32 -3.04 -2.89
C MET A 290 -17.47 -4.20 -3.41
N LEU A 291 -17.92 -5.45 -3.27
CA LEU A 291 -17.20 -6.62 -3.81
C LEU A 291 -17.05 -6.53 -5.34
N LYS A 292 -18.10 -6.12 -6.06
CA LYS A 292 -18.05 -5.90 -7.51
C LYS A 292 -17.09 -4.76 -7.88
N TRP A 293 -17.15 -3.65 -7.15
CA TRP A 293 -16.27 -2.50 -7.33
C TRP A 293 -14.79 -2.90 -7.20
N MET A 294 -14.45 -3.67 -6.16
CA MET A 294 -13.09 -4.17 -5.97
C MET A 294 -12.67 -5.21 -7.01
N ALA A 295 -13.59 -6.03 -7.51
CA ALA A 295 -13.30 -6.94 -8.63
C ALA A 295 -12.98 -6.17 -9.93
N GLU A 296 -13.63 -5.02 -10.14
CA GLU A 296 -13.41 -4.15 -11.30
C GLU A 296 -12.10 -3.37 -11.20
N HIS A 297 -11.88 -2.67 -10.08
CA HIS A 297 -10.73 -1.76 -9.92
C HIS A 297 -9.47 -2.42 -9.37
N LYS A 298 -9.57 -3.67 -8.89
CA LYS A 298 -8.44 -4.52 -8.45
C LYS A 298 -7.49 -3.81 -7.48
N PRO A 299 -7.94 -3.42 -6.27
CA PRO A 299 -7.07 -2.81 -5.28
C PRO A 299 -5.91 -3.73 -4.92
N LEU A 300 -4.79 -3.16 -4.50
CA LEU A 300 -3.63 -3.91 -4.00
C LEU A 300 -4.06 -4.84 -2.86
N TYR A 301 -4.88 -4.31 -1.94
CA TYR A 301 -5.55 -5.10 -0.93
C TYR A 301 -6.88 -4.47 -0.48
N ASN A 302 -7.68 -5.28 0.20
CA ASN A 302 -8.84 -4.81 0.97
C ASN A 302 -9.03 -5.64 2.23
N THR A 303 -9.63 -5.02 3.24
CA THR A 303 -9.89 -5.64 4.55
C THR A 303 -11.29 -5.28 5.02
N VAL A 304 -12.15 -6.30 5.15
CA VAL A 304 -13.49 -6.10 5.73
C VAL A 304 -13.36 -5.87 7.24
N THR A 305 -14.06 -4.88 7.77
CA THR A 305 -14.08 -4.62 9.21
C THR A 305 -15.17 -5.45 9.86
N ASP A 306 -14.79 -6.36 10.77
CA ASP A 306 -15.73 -7.31 11.34
C ASP A 306 -15.67 -7.30 12.88
N TYR A 307 -16.63 -6.60 13.47
CA TYR A 307 -16.93 -6.59 14.90
C TYR A 307 -18.39 -6.18 15.10
N CYS A 308 -19.03 -6.57 16.20
CA CYS A 308 -20.45 -6.28 16.36
C CYS A 308 -20.75 -4.87 16.82
N PRO A 309 -21.79 -4.23 16.25
CA PRO A 309 -22.87 -4.83 15.43
C PRO A 309 -22.64 -4.85 13.90
N HIS A 310 -21.43 -4.56 13.42
CA HIS A 310 -21.13 -4.25 12.02
C HIS A 310 -20.56 -5.41 11.18
N GLY A 311 -20.12 -6.50 11.80
CA GLY A 311 -19.47 -7.61 11.12
C GLY A 311 -20.43 -8.48 10.28
N VAL A 312 -19.88 -9.09 9.23
CA VAL A 312 -20.56 -10.07 8.36
C VAL A 312 -20.36 -11.51 8.84
N TRP A 313 -19.40 -11.76 9.73
CA TRP A 313 -19.06 -13.09 10.22
C TRP A 313 -19.31 -13.23 11.71
N GLN A 314 -18.80 -12.32 12.54
CA GLN A 314 -18.98 -12.41 14.00
C GLN A 314 -20.40 -12.04 14.46
N CYS A 315 -21.19 -11.38 13.62
CA CYS A 315 -22.48 -10.81 14.02
C CYS A 315 -23.65 -11.53 13.36
N LYS A 316 -24.56 -12.01 14.20
CA LYS A 316 -25.74 -12.76 13.77
C LYS A 316 -26.83 -11.88 13.16
N ASP A 317 -26.78 -10.59 13.45
CA ASP A 317 -27.82 -9.63 13.07
C ASP A 317 -27.67 -9.11 11.63
N ASN A 318 -26.65 -9.59 10.88
CA ASN A 318 -26.39 -9.20 9.49
C ASN A 318 -26.52 -10.37 8.47
N PRO A 319 -27.57 -11.22 8.55
CA PRO A 319 -27.62 -12.49 7.82
C PRO A 319 -27.63 -12.35 6.30
N LYS A 320 -28.19 -11.27 5.73
CA LYS A 320 -28.21 -11.08 4.27
C LYS A 320 -26.80 -10.72 3.76
N SER A 321 -26.12 -9.82 4.45
CA SER A 321 -24.76 -9.41 4.14
C SER A 321 -23.77 -10.55 4.34
N THR A 322 -23.92 -11.32 5.44
CA THR A 322 -23.19 -12.57 5.68
C THR A 322 -23.30 -13.52 4.50
N LYS A 323 -24.52 -13.74 3.99
CA LYS A 323 -24.76 -14.61 2.84
C LYS A 323 -24.02 -14.12 1.60
N VAL A 324 -24.12 -12.83 1.27
CA VAL A 324 -23.41 -12.25 0.12
C VAL A 324 -21.90 -12.40 0.23
N TYR A 325 -21.34 -12.06 1.40
CA TYR A 325 -19.89 -12.11 1.61
C TYR A 325 -19.38 -13.55 1.49
N ARG A 326 -20.08 -14.52 2.09
CA ARG A 326 -19.71 -15.93 2.01
C ARG A 326 -19.84 -16.48 0.58
N GLU A 327 -20.94 -16.20 -0.11
CA GLU A 327 -21.14 -16.65 -1.50
C GLU A 327 -20.06 -16.12 -2.45
N ALA A 328 -19.60 -14.88 -2.23
CA ALA A 328 -18.59 -14.26 -3.07
C ALA A 328 -17.17 -14.76 -2.81
N LEU A 329 -16.85 -15.12 -1.56
CA LEU A 329 -15.47 -15.36 -1.13
C LEU A 329 -15.19 -16.79 -0.68
N SER A 330 -16.16 -17.69 -0.61
CA SER A 330 -15.92 -19.10 -0.28
C SER A 330 -15.15 -19.84 -1.38
N GLY A 331 -14.15 -20.65 -0.99
CA GLY A 331 -13.46 -21.57 -1.89
C GLY A 331 -12.61 -20.91 -2.99
N LEU A 332 -12.19 -19.66 -2.80
CA LEU A 332 -11.32 -18.98 -3.76
C LEU A 332 -9.94 -19.66 -3.81
N PRO A 333 -9.35 -19.84 -5.01
CA PRO A 333 -8.09 -20.54 -5.16
C PRO A 333 -6.94 -19.76 -4.52
N VAL A 334 -6.03 -20.50 -3.88
CA VAL A 334 -4.76 -20.02 -3.34
C VAL A 334 -3.84 -19.76 -4.53
N ASN A 335 -3.89 -18.53 -5.05
CA ASN A 335 -3.30 -18.09 -6.33
C ASN A 335 -4.06 -18.60 -7.57
N PRO A 336 -4.63 -17.70 -8.40
CA PRO A 336 -4.90 -18.06 -9.77
C PRO A 336 -3.55 -18.28 -10.44
N THR A 337 -3.06 -19.52 -10.42
CA THR A 337 -2.05 -19.93 -11.40
C THR A 337 -2.66 -19.56 -12.76
N PRO A 338 -2.02 -18.74 -13.61
CA PRO A 338 -2.52 -18.53 -14.95
C PRO A 338 -2.56 -19.91 -15.61
N LYS A 339 -3.76 -20.48 -15.69
CA LYS A 339 -3.99 -21.67 -16.49
C LYS A 339 -3.58 -21.25 -17.91
N PRO A 340 -2.68 -21.96 -18.61
CA PRO A 340 -2.43 -21.69 -20.01
C PRO A 340 -3.78 -21.73 -20.72
N THR A 341 -4.31 -20.57 -21.03
CA THR A 341 -5.49 -20.47 -21.87
C THR A 341 -4.93 -20.72 -23.24
N GLU A 342 -5.24 -21.91 -23.78
CA GLU A 342 -4.98 -22.22 -25.17
C GLU A 342 -5.56 -21.04 -25.99
N PRO A 343 -4.74 -20.32 -26.77
CA PRO A 343 -5.20 -19.13 -27.46
C PRO A 343 -6.44 -19.50 -28.28
N PRO A 344 -7.55 -18.75 -28.17
CA PRO A 344 -8.63 -18.93 -29.12
C PRO A 344 -8.03 -18.76 -30.52
N ALA A 345 -8.25 -19.74 -31.38
CA ALA A 345 -7.78 -19.69 -32.76
C ALA A 345 -8.17 -18.33 -33.35
N PRO A 346 -7.22 -17.55 -33.89
CA PRO A 346 -7.50 -16.18 -34.31
C PRO A 346 -8.54 -16.23 -35.43
N VAL A 347 -9.77 -15.83 -35.11
CA VAL A 347 -10.77 -15.49 -36.13
C VAL A 347 -10.30 -14.18 -36.74
N ARG A 348 -9.55 -14.28 -37.84
CA ARG A 348 -9.14 -13.12 -38.63
C ARG A 348 -10.37 -12.59 -39.36
N PRO A 349 -10.89 -11.38 -39.05
CA PRO A 349 -11.75 -10.70 -40.00
C PRO A 349 -10.93 -10.43 -41.27
N PRO A 350 -11.44 -10.75 -42.47
CA PRO A 350 -10.70 -10.47 -43.70
C PRO A 350 -10.40 -8.97 -43.76
N LEU A 351 -9.13 -8.63 -44.02
CA LEU A 351 -8.59 -7.28 -44.25
C LEU A 351 -8.25 -6.39 -43.03
N CYS A 352 -7.93 -6.94 -41.84
CA CYS A 352 -7.20 -6.17 -40.81
C CYS A 352 -5.71 -6.49 -40.79
N SER A 353 -4.87 -5.45 -40.92
CA SER A 353 -3.46 -5.48 -40.53
C SER A 353 -3.33 -4.85 -39.14
N PRO A 354 -2.99 -5.61 -38.07
CA PRO A 354 -2.82 -5.07 -36.74
C PRO A 354 -1.58 -4.15 -36.70
N LEU A 355 -1.70 -2.99 -36.07
CA LEU A 355 -0.54 -2.18 -35.72
C LEU A 355 0.05 -2.71 -34.41
N ASP A 356 1.36 -2.93 -34.41
CA ASP A 356 2.10 -3.22 -33.18
C ASP A 356 2.55 -1.89 -32.57
N LEU A 357 1.81 -1.44 -31.55
CA LEU A 357 2.09 -0.16 -30.87
C LEU A 357 2.84 -0.36 -29.55
N GLY A 358 3.21 -1.61 -29.23
CA GLY A 358 3.81 -2.02 -27.97
C GLY A 358 2.79 -2.17 -26.84
N ASP A 359 3.03 -3.15 -25.96
CA ASP A 359 2.11 -3.62 -24.91
C ASP A 359 1.61 -2.49 -23.99
N TRP A 360 2.44 -1.48 -23.75
CA TRP A 360 2.09 -0.33 -22.90
C TRP A 360 1.01 0.56 -23.54
N VAL A 361 1.06 0.81 -24.85
CA VAL A 361 0.06 1.65 -25.54
C VAL A 361 -1.25 0.89 -25.72
N GLU A 362 -1.16 -0.41 -26.03
CA GLU A 362 -2.32 -1.27 -26.27
C GLU A 362 -3.13 -1.54 -24.99
N TYR A 363 -2.48 -1.58 -23.83
CA TYR A 363 -3.13 -1.64 -22.51
C TYR A 363 -4.04 -0.42 -22.27
N TRP A 364 -3.60 0.78 -22.65
CA TRP A 364 -4.37 2.02 -22.45
C TRP A 364 -5.49 2.23 -23.48
N LEU A 365 -5.41 1.58 -24.65
CA LEU A 365 -6.44 1.64 -25.70
C LEU A 365 -7.51 0.54 -25.59
N GLY A 366 -7.38 -0.39 -24.63
CA GLY A 366 -8.33 -1.48 -24.44
C GLY A 366 -8.23 -2.60 -25.48
N GLY A 367 -7.11 -2.69 -26.23
CA GLY A 367 -6.87 -3.72 -27.24
C GLY A 367 -6.05 -3.23 -28.44
N LYS A 368 -5.74 -4.15 -29.37
CA LYS A 368 -4.99 -3.85 -30.60
C LYS A 368 -5.81 -2.99 -31.56
N LEU A 369 -5.21 -1.91 -32.05
CA LEU A 369 -5.83 -1.03 -33.03
C LEU A 369 -5.68 -1.63 -34.45
N CYS A 370 -6.81 -1.83 -35.14
CA CYS A 370 -6.85 -2.28 -36.53
C CYS A 370 -7.06 -1.09 -37.47
N LEU A 371 -6.22 -0.95 -38.50
CA LEU A 371 -6.45 -0.01 -39.61
C LEU A 371 -6.77 -0.77 -40.90
N ARG A 372 -7.68 -0.22 -41.71
CA ARG A 372 -8.03 -0.74 -43.04
C ARG A 372 -7.42 0.18 -44.11
N PHE A 373 -6.60 -0.38 -45.01
CA PHE A 373 -5.94 0.34 -46.10
C PHE A 373 -6.62 0.04 -47.44
N ASP A 374 -7.87 0.43 -47.63
CA ASP A 374 -8.59 0.35 -48.92
C ASP A 374 -9.04 1.73 -49.43
N TRP A 375 -8.42 2.80 -48.94
CA TRP A 375 -8.70 4.17 -49.39
C TRP A 375 -7.72 4.66 -50.46
N TRP A 376 -7.58 3.92 -51.56
CA TRP A 376 -7.03 4.43 -52.84
C TRP A 376 -7.19 3.46 -54.01
N GLU A 377 -8.43 3.16 -54.43
CA GLU A 377 -8.68 2.69 -55.81
C GLU A 377 -9.78 3.52 -56.47
N ARG A 378 -9.42 4.10 -57.62
CA ARG A 378 -10.19 5.04 -58.44
C ARG A 378 -11.55 4.44 -58.86
N LYS A 379 -12.63 5.19 -58.64
CA LYS A 379 -13.94 4.96 -59.26
C LYS A 379 -13.85 5.07 -60.79
N GLU A 380 -13.98 3.95 -61.50
CA GLU A 380 -14.42 3.96 -62.90
C GLU A 380 -15.94 3.75 -62.97
N ARG A 381 -16.63 4.73 -63.56
CA ARG A 381 -18.09 4.73 -63.79
C ARG A 381 -18.44 3.79 -64.95
N PRO A 382 -19.52 2.99 -64.87
CA PRO A 382 -20.12 2.43 -66.07
C PRO A 382 -20.95 3.48 -66.82
N ARG A 383 -20.83 3.50 -68.15
CA ARG A 383 -21.72 4.20 -69.09
C ARG A 383 -22.89 3.28 -69.47
N ALA A 384 -24.02 3.94 -69.74
CA ALA A 384 -25.28 3.49 -70.34
C ALA A 384 -26.17 2.60 -69.45
#